data_AF-A0A2D8BTF9-F1
#
_entry.id   AF-A0A2D8BTF9-F1
#
_cell.length_a   1.000
_cell.length_b   1.000
_cell.length_c   1.000
_cell.angle_alpha   90.00
_cell.angle_beta   90.00
_cell.angle_gamma   90.00
#
_symmetry.space_group_name_H-M   'P 1'
#
loop_
_entity.id
_entity.type
_entity.pdbx_description
1 polymer ?
#
loop_
_entity_poly.entity_id
_entity_poly.type
_entity_poly.pdbx_seq_one_letter_code
_entity_poly.pdbx_strand_id
1 'polypeptide(L)' 'MPAKKKKSKSRVNEAGNYTKPTMRKRLFNRIKAGSKGGKPGQWSARKAQMLAKAYKDAGGGYK' A
#
# COMPACT_ATOMS: atom_id res chain seq x y z
N MET A 1 27.46 14.11 -25.35
CA MET A 1 27.09 13.62 -24.00
C MET A 1 25.64 13.14 -24.03
N PRO A 2 25.33 11.84 -23.84
CA PRO A 2 23.95 11.37 -23.86
C PRO A 2 23.18 11.81 -22.61
N ALA A 3 22.01 12.43 -22.79
CA ALA A 3 21.18 12.95 -21.70
C ALA A 3 20.62 11.80 -20.82
N LYS A 4 20.83 11.88 -19.51
CA LYS A 4 20.27 10.96 -18.51
C LYS A 4 18.74 10.93 -18.61
N LYS A 5 18.15 9.79 -18.99
CA LYS A 5 16.69 9.56 -18.93
C LYS A 5 16.19 9.84 -17.51
N LYS A 6 15.22 10.75 -17.36
CA LYS A 6 14.57 11.04 -16.08
C LYS A 6 13.86 9.79 -15.58
N LYS A 7 14.14 9.34 -14.35
CA LYS A 7 13.48 8.18 -13.75
C LYS A 7 11.97 8.46 -13.66
N SER A 8 11.14 7.56 -14.17
CA SER A 8 9.68 7.66 -14.03
C SER A 8 9.31 7.62 -12.55
N LYS A 9 8.48 8.57 -12.10
CA LYS A 9 8.01 8.62 -10.71
C LYS A 9 7.25 7.33 -10.38
N SER A 10 7.53 6.73 -9.22
CA SER A 10 6.83 5.54 -8.74
C SER A 10 5.36 5.87 -8.45
N ARG A 11 4.44 5.18 -9.13
CA ARG A 11 2.98 5.40 -9.00
C ARG A 11 2.31 4.52 -7.95
N VAL A 12 3.08 3.83 -7.12
CA VAL A 12 2.59 2.80 -6.17
C VAL A 12 1.58 3.33 -5.13
N ASN A 13 1.49 4.65 -4.96
CA ASN A 13 0.54 5.30 -4.05
C ASN A 13 -0.46 6.23 -4.74
N GLU A 14 -0.51 6.25 -6.08
CA GLU A 14 -1.54 7.02 -6.79
C GLU A 14 -2.91 6.36 -6.55
N ALA A 15 -3.93 7.18 -6.24
CA ALA A 15 -5.27 6.71 -5.91
C ALA A 15 -5.92 5.87 -7.02
N GLY A 16 -5.47 6.03 -8.28
CA GLY A 16 -5.90 5.24 -9.44
C GLY A 16 -5.16 3.92 -9.66
N ASN A 17 -4.11 3.63 -8.89
CA ASN A 17 -3.33 2.39 -9.03
C ASN A 17 -4.08 1.17 -8.45
N TYR A 18 -4.96 1.37 -7.47
CA TYR A 18 -5.62 0.27 -6.78
C TYR A 18 -6.87 -0.22 -7.53
N THR A 19 -6.95 -1.50 -7.88
CA THR A 19 -8.13 -2.06 -8.56
C THR A 19 -9.36 -2.18 -7.66
N LYS A 20 -9.14 -2.26 -6.34
CA LYS A 20 -10.17 -2.39 -5.30
C LYS A 20 -9.94 -1.41 -4.15
N PRO A 21 -10.20 -0.10 -4.32
CA PRO A 21 -9.86 0.92 -3.31
C PRO A 21 -10.64 0.77 -1.99
N THR A 22 -11.91 0.35 -2.07
CA THR A 22 -12.76 0.11 -0.89
C THR A 22 -12.23 -1.03 -0.01
N MET A 23 -11.82 -2.14 -0.63
CA MET A 23 -11.21 -3.27 0.05
C MET A 23 -9.88 -2.88 0.72
N ARG A 24 -9.04 -2.10 0.02
CA ARG A 24 -7.80 -1.57 0.60
C ARG A 24 -8.07 -0.73 1.84
N LYS A 25 -9.08 0.14 1.80
CA LYS A 25 -9.46 1.00 2.94
C LYS A 25 -9.91 0.17 4.15
N ARG A 26 -10.70 -0.90 3.92
CA ARG A 26 -11.10 -1.84 4.99
C ARG A 26 -9.89 -2.55 5.61
N LEU A 27 -8.99 -3.09 4.80
CA LEU A 27 -7.77 -3.75 5.27
C LEU A 27 -6.83 -2.77 6.00
N PHE A 28 -6.67 -1.55 5.49
CA PHE A 28 -5.87 -0.50 6.11
C PHE A 28 -6.37 -0.19 7.51
N ASN A 29 -7.68 0.04 7.69
CA ASN A 29 -8.26 0.33 8.99
C ASN A 29 -8.08 -0.85 9.97
N ARG A 30 -8.30 -2.08 9.50
CA ARG A 30 -8.11 -3.30 10.32
C ARG A 30 -6.66 -3.45 10.78
N ILE A 31 -5.69 -3.25 9.88
CA ILE A 31 -4.26 -3.37 10.19
C ILE A 31 -3.77 -2.22 11.07
N LYS A 32 -4.27 -1.00 10.82
CA LYS A 32 -3.97 0.17 11.63
C LYS A 32 -4.45 -0.03 13.07
N ALA A 33 -5.66 -0.56 13.26
CA ALA A 33 -6.22 -0.86 14.58
C ALA A 33 -5.48 -2.00 15.32
N GLY A 34 -4.89 -2.95 14.58
CA GLY A 34 -4.14 -4.06 15.17
C GLY A 34 -2.84 -3.62 15.89
N SER A 35 -2.41 -4.43 16.86
CA SER A 35 -1.11 -4.31 17.54
C SER A 35 0.05 -4.96 16.78
N LYS A 36 -0.23 -5.71 15.71
CA LYS A 36 0.82 -6.30 14.86
C LYS A 36 1.50 -5.20 14.05
N GLY A 37 2.83 -5.22 14.03
CA GLY A 37 3.63 -4.27 13.26
C GLY A 37 3.77 -2.88 13.90
N GLY A 38 3.35 -2.67 15.14
CA GLY A 38 3.50 -1.39 15.86
C GLY A 38 2.35 -1.16 16.83
N LYS A 39 2.32 -0.01 17.49
CA LYS A 39 1.23 0.33 18.43
C LYS A 39 -0.12 0.36 17.70
N PRO A 40 -1.22 -0.11 18.32
CA PRO A 40 -2.58 0.07 17.82
C PRO A 40 -2.85 1.53 17.44
N GLY A 41 -3.55 1.75 16.33
CA GLY A 41 -3.89 3.08 15.83
C GLY A 41 -2.77 3.81 15.08
N GLN A 42 -1.51 3.38 15.20
CA GLN A 42 -0.39 3.99 14.47
C GLN A 42 -0.14 3.33 13.12
N TRP A 43 0.41 4.10 12.18
CA TRP A 43 0.84 3.60 10.87
C TRP A 43 2.35 3.47 10.83
N SER A 44 2.84 2.28 10.52
CA SER A 44 4.27 1.94 10.50
C SER A 44 4.66 1.24 9.20
N ALA A 45 5.96 1.15 8.93
CA ALA A 45 6.48 0.44 7.75
C ALA A 45 6.03 -1.04 7.71
N ARG A 46 6.05 -1.72 8.87
CA ARG A 46 5.63 -3.14 8.96
C ARG A 46 4.13 -3.31 8.71
N LYS A 47 3.30 -2.35 9.12
CA LYS A 47 1.86 -2.32 8.79
C LYS A 47 1.61 -2.08 7.30
N ALA A 48 2.41 -1.24 6.64
CA ALA A 48 2.31 -1.04 5.20
C ALA A 48 2.65 -2.31 4.40
N GLN A 49 3.70 -3.05 4.81
CA GLN A 49 4.04 -4.35 4.22
C GLN A 49 2.90 -5.36 4.39
N MET A 50 2.30 -5.43 5.58
CA MET A 50 1.14 -6.28 5.82
C MET A 50 -0.07 -5.89 4.97
N LEU A 51 -0.31 -4.60 4.78
CA LEU A 51 -1.40 -4.14 3.91
C LEU A 51 -1.16 -4.59 2.47
N ALA A 52 0.05 -4.43 1.94
CA ALA A 52 0.37 -4.85 0.58
C ALA A 52 0.14 -6.35 0.39
N LYS A 53 0.62 -7.17 1.34
CA LYS A 53 0.41 -8.63 1.32
C LYS A 53 -1.08 -9.00 1.42
N ALA A 54 -1.78 -8.50 2.44
CA ALA A 54 -3.20 -8.76 2.64
C ALA A 54 -4.07 -8.27 1.47
N TYR A 55 -3.69 -7.15 0.86
CA TYR A 55 -4.38 -6.61 -0.29
C TYR A 55 -4.22 -7.51 -1.51
N LYS A 56 -2.99 -7.97 -1.78
CA LYS A 56 -2.71 -8.94 -2.85
C LYS A 56 -3.43 -10.27 -2.61
N ASP A 57 -3.36 -10.80 -1.38
CA ASP A 57 -3.98 -12.07 -0.99
C ASP A 57 -5.52 -12.01 -1.09
N ALA A 58 -6.12 -10.85 -0.81
CA ALA A 58 -7.56 -10.60 -1.01
C ALA A 58 -7.94 -10.34 -2.49
N GLY A 59 -7.02 -10.57 -3.43
CA GLY A 59 -7.23 -10.36 -4.87
C GLY A 59 -7.28 -8.88 -5.28
N GLY A 60 -6.58 -8.02 -4.54
CA GLY A 60 -6.36 -6.62 -4.85
C GLY A 60 -5.16 -6.47 -5.79
N GLY A 61 -5.35 -5.72 -6.87
CA GLY A 61 -4.36 -5.49 -7.91
C GLY A 61 -3.87 -4.05 -7.94
N TYR A 62 -2.77 -3.86 -8.67
CA TYR A 62 -2.10 -2.60 -8.93
C TYR A 62 -2.15 -2.32 -10.45
N LYS A 63 -2.35 -1.07 -10.86
CA LYS A 63 -2.40 -0.57 -12.24
C LYS A 63 -1.18 0.29 -12.57
#